data_AF-A0A8C3SYK1-F1
#
_entry.id   AF-A0A8C3SYK1-F1
#
_cell.length_a   1.000
_cell.length_b   1.000
_cell.length_c   1.000
_cell.angle_alpha   90.00
_cell.angle_beta   90.00
_cell.angle_gamma   90.00
#
_symmetry.space_group_name_H-M   'P 1'
#
loop_
_entity.id
_entity.type
_entity.pdbx_description
1 polymer ?
#
loop_
_entity_poly.entity_id
_entity_poly.type
_entity_poly.pdbx_seq_one_letter_code
_entity_poly.pdbx_strand_id
1 'polypeptide(L)'
;MTANMLKAVKIRERLHEDLVKPANGIIYHLKTMYRYTVEMFRTCQFCHQFQSVLQKSLIDQSTQCSLEHKRQLNWCREVRKLVPLKTNGDGNCLLHAVSLSMWGVQDADLVLRKILFSALKEVDTRNFKLRWQLETVKSMCMIFGICVCSPLLY
;
A
#
# COMPACT_ATOMS: atom_id res chain seq x y z
N MET A 1 -6.75 5.33 15.37
CA MET A 1 -7.76 4.59 16.16
C MET A 1 -7.72 3.13 15.75
N THR A 2 -7.38 2.23 16.66
CA THR A 2 -7.69 0.79 16.55
C THR A 2 -8.80 0.52 17.56
N ALA A 3 -9.99 0.15 17.07
CA ALA A 3 -11.15 -0.10 17.95
C ALA A 3 -10.91 -1.26 18.94
N ASN A 4 -9.96 -2.15 18.63
CA ASN A 4 -9.53 -3.22 19.50
C ASN A 4 -8.01 -3.45 19.34
N MET A 5 -7.23 -2.98 20.30
CA MET A 5 -5.76 -3.09 20.25
C MET A 5 -5.29 -4.54 20.38
N LEU A 6 -5.94 -5.36 21.20
CA LEU A 6 -5.57 -6.78 21.38
C LEU A 6 -5.72 -7.56 20.07
N LYS A 7 -6.81 -7.35 19.33
CA LYS A 7 -7.00 -7.96 18.00
C LYS A 7 -5.95 -7.47 17.02
N ALA A 8 -5.62 -6.18 17.04
CA ALA A 8 -4.59 -5.63 16.16
C ALA A 8 -3.21 -6.24 16.43
N VAL A 9 -2.84 -6.44 17.70
CA VAL A 9 -1.59 -7.12 18.08
C VAL A 9 -1.56 -8.55 17.53
N LYS A 10 -2.62 -9.34 17.76
CA LYS A 10 -2.70 -10.72 17.26
C LYS A 10 -2.57 -10.83 15.74
N ILE A 11 -3.12 -9.87 14.98
CA ILE A 11 -2.97 -9.83 13.52
C ILE A 11 -1.51 -9.60 13.13
N ARG A 12 -0.80 -8.70 13.82
CA ARG A 12 0.61 -8.41 13.55
C ARG A 12 1.53 -9.56 13.95
N GLU A 13 1.23 -10.26 15.04
CA GLU A 13 1.94 -11.49 15.43
C GLU A 13 1.79 -12.57 14.34
N ARG A 14 0.56 -12.82 13.88
CA ARG A 14 0.29 -13.80 12.82
C ARG A 14 1.00 -13.46 11.51
N LEU A 15 1.14 -12.17 11.18
CA LEU A 15 1.88 -11.74 9.99
C LEU A 15 3.34 -12.20 10.01
N HIS A 16 3.97 -12.17 11.18
CA HIS A 16 5.34 -12.66 11.34
C HIS A 16 5.44 -14.17 11.11
N GLU A 17 4.45 -14.93 11.59
CA GLU A 17 4.38 -16.40 11.42
C GLU A 17 4.07 -16.82 9.97
N ASP A 18 3.31 -16.00 9.24
CA ASP A 18 2.92 -16.27 7.86
C ASP A 18 4.04 -15.97 6.84
N LEU A 19 5.11 -15.28 7.26
CA LEU A 19 6.25 -14.95 6.42
C LEU A 19 7.09 -16.19 6.08
N VAL A 20 7.37 -16.37 4.78
CA VAL A 20 8.29 -17.38 4.26
C VAL A 20 9.59 -16.72 3.84
N LYS A 21 10.70 -17.30 4.27
CA LYS A 21 12.06 -16.98 3.80
C LYS A 21 12.68 -18.21 3.15
N PRO A 22 12.50 -18.41 1.83
CA PRO A 22 13.03 -19.58 1.13
C PRO A 22 14.56 -19.58 1.09
N ALA A 23 15.19 -20.74 1.26
CA ALA A 23 16.65 -20.88 1.16
C ALA A 23 17.16 -20.93 -0.31
N ASN A 24 16.26 -21.11 -1.27
CA ASN A 24 16.58 -21.29 -2.69
C ASN A 24 16.69 -19.95 -3.47
N GLY A 25 16.80 -18.82 -2.77
CA GLY A 25 16.93 -17.49 -3.38
C GLY A 25 15.64 -16.88 -3.90
N ILE A 26 14.48 -17.54 -3.72
CA ILE A 26 13.18 -16.91 -3.98
C ILE A 26 12.93 -15.79 -2.96
N ILE A 27 12.32 -14.69 -3.42
CA ILE A 27 11.98 -13.55 -2.57
C ILE A 27 11.05 -13.93 -1.41
N TYR A 28 11.18 -13.21 -0.30
CA TYR A 28 10.34 -13.38 0.86
C TYR A 28 8.89 -13.09 0.51
N HIS A 29 7.97 -13.93 0.99
CA HIS A 29 6.55 -13.83 0.65
C HIS A 29 5.66 -14.35 1.79
N LEU A 30 4.38 -14.02 1.73
CA LEU A 30 3.38 -14.47 2.71
C LEU A 30 2.71 -15.76 2.22
N LYS A 31 2.46 -16.72 3.12
CA LYS A 31 1.80 -17.99 2.76
C LYS A 31 0.32 -17.81 2.44
N THR A 32 -0.39 -17.05 3.28
CA THR A 32 -1.86 -16.99 3.24
C THR A 32 -2.42 -15.60 3.45
N MET A 33 -1.73 -14.76 4.23
CA MET A 33 -2.28 -13.49 4.68
C MET A 33 -2.45 -12.47 3.55
N TYR A 34 -1.71 -12.60 2.44
CA TYR A 34 -1.87 -11.74 1.26
C TYR A 34 -3.24 -11.86 0.57
N ARG A 35 -4.05 -12.88 0.92
CA ARG A 35 -5.37 -13.13 0.32
C ARG A 35 -6.51 -12.38 1.01
N TYR A 36 -6.26 -11.77 2.16
CA TYR A 36 -7.28 -11.02 2.87
C TYR A 36 -7.50 -9.63 2.26
N THR A 37 -8.71 -9.11 2.41
CA THR A 37 -9.07 -7.76 1.97
C THR A 37 -10.08 -7.18 2.95
N VAL A 38 -9.93 -5.90 3.26
CA VAL A 38 -10.84 -5.15 4.12
C VAL A 38 -11.74 -4.26 3.28
N GLU A 39 -13.04 -4.40 3.51
CA GLU A 39 -14.05 -3.46 3.01
C GLU A 39 -14.54 -2.56 4.15
N MET A 40 -14.76 -1.29 3.83
CA MET A 40 -15.31 -0.33 4.79
C MET A 40 -16.80 -0.60 5.01
N PHE A 41 -17.26 -0.51 6.27
CA PHE A 41 -18.68 -0.64 6.59
C PHE A 41 -19.49 0.53 6.01
N ARG A 42 -20.79 0.29 5.77
CA ARG A 42 -21.70 1.32 5.24
C ARG A 42 -21.93 2.40 6.30
N THR A 43 -21.79 3.67 5.90
CA THR A 43 -22.03 4.82 6.79
C THR A 43 -23.39 5.50 6.54
N CYS A 44 -24.08 5.19 5.43
CA CYS A 44 -25.33 5.85 5.03
C CYS A 44 -26.50 5.63 6.00
N GLN A 45 -26.42 4.61 6.85
CA GLN A 45 -27.43 4.29 7.87
C GLN A 45 -27.44 5.25 9.07
N PHE A 46 -26.40 6.06 9.25
CA PHE A 46 -26.29 6.98 10.39
C PHE A 46 -26.82 8.39 10.04
N CYS A 47 -27.12 9.20 11.05
CA CYS A 47 -27.48 10.61 10.81
C CYS A 47 -26.29 11.41 10.25
N HIS A 48 -26.57 12.49 9.51
CA HIS A 48 -25.55 13.29 8.84
C HIS A 48 -24.45 13.80 9.80
N GLN A 49 -24.84 14.21 11.01
CA GLN A 49 -23.89 14.66 12.02
C GLN A 49 -22.87 13.55 12.39
N PHE A 50 -23.33 12.32 12.60
CA PHE A 50 -22.45 11.20 12.93
C PHE A 50 -21.63 10.72 11.72
N GLN A 51 -22.21 10.75 10.51
CA GLN A 51 -21.46 10.49 9.28
C GLN A 51 -20.26 11.43 9.14
N SER A 52 -20.44 12.73 9.43
CA SER A 52 -19.35 13.71 9.40
C SER A 52 -18.24 13.36 10.41
N VAL A 53 -18.59 12.87 11.60
CA VAL A 53 -17.60 12.40 12.60
C VAL A 53 -16.82 11.19 12.09
N LEU A 54 -17.50 10.20 11.50
CA LEU A 54 -16.86 9.02 10.91
C LEU A 54 -15.93 9.39 9.76
N GLN A 55 -16.38 10.26 8.86
CA GLN A 55 -15.56 10.75 7.73
C GLN A 55 -14.32 11.50 8.24
N LYS A 56 -14.48 12.38 9.24
CA LYS A 56 -13.36 13.11 9.84
C LYS A 56 -12.36 12.21 10.58
N SER A 57 -12.82 11.13 11.19
CA SER A 57 -11.95 10.24 11.98
C SER A 57 -11.25 9.17 11.15
N LEU A 58 -11.90 8.65 10.10
CA LEU A 58 -11.44 7.45 9.39
C LEU A 58 -10.91 7.74 7.98
N ILE A 59 -11.42 8.79 7.30
CA ILE A 59 -11.15 9.03 5.89
C ILE A 59 -10.17 10.20 5.72
N ASP A 60 -9.18 10.02 4.84
CA ASP A 60 -8.34 11.11 4.37
C ASP A 60 -9.11 11.96 3.35
N GLN A 61 -9.83 12.95 3.87
CA GLN A 61 -10.65 13.85 3.07
C GLN A 61 -9.84 14.70 2.08
N SER A 62 -8.59 15.04 2.42
CA SER A 62 -7.75 15.86 1.52
C SER A 62 -7.40 15.05 0.27
N THR A 63 -6.89 13.83 0.48
CA THR A 63 -6.60 12.89 -0.61
C THR A 63 -7.86 12.54 -1.40
N GLN A 64 -8.97 12.25 -0.72
CA GLN A 64 -10.24 11.95 -1.39
C GLN A 64 -10.67 13.09 -2.31
N CYS A 65 -10.74 14.31 -1.78
CA CYS A 65 -11.18 15.48 -2.54
C CYS A 65 -10.26 15.75 -3.74
N SER A 66 -8.94 15.66 -3.55
CA SER A 66 -7.96 15.88 -4.63
C SER A 66 -8.13 14.88 -5.78
N LEU A 67 -8.29 13.60 -5.47
CA LEU A 67 -8.42 12.55 -6.49
C LEU A 67 -9.79 12.54 -7.16
N GLU A 68 -10.87 12.78 -6.41
CA GLU A 68 -12.23 12.90 -6.98
C GLU A 68 -12.32 14.12 -7.90
N HIS A 69 -11.75 15.27 -7.51
CA HIS A 69 -11.73 16.48 -8.34
C HIS A 69 -10.94 16.29 -9.64
N LYS A 70 -9.82 15.57 -9.59
CA LYS A 70 -9.02 15.20 -10.78
C LYS A 70 -9.64 14.08 -11.62
N ARG A 71 -10.83 13.58 -11.25
CA ARG A 71 -11.48 12.41 -11.87
C ARG A 71 -10.59 11.16 -11.89
N GLN A 72 -9.72 11.01 -10.89
CA GLN A 72 -8.86 9.84 -10.71
C GLN A 72 -9.47 8.81 -9.76
N LEU A 73 -10.38 9.24 -8.89
CA LEU A 73 -11.09 8.39 -7.93
C LEU A 73 -12.61 8.58 -8.10
N ASN A 74 -13.38 7.49 -8.02
CA ASN A 74 -14.85 7.49 -8.04
C ASN A 74 -15.51 8.24 -9.22
N TRP A 75 -14.82 8.34 -10.35
CA TRP A 75 -15.32 9.01 -11.55
C TRP A 75 -16.34 8.18 -12.33
N CYS A 76 -16.20 6.85 -12.30
CA CYS A 76 -17.14 5.91 -12.91
C CYS A 76 -18.29 5.62 -11.93
N ARG A 77 -19.53 5.92 -12.35
CA ARG A 77 -20.72 5.78 -11.50
C ARG A 77 -21.25 4.34 -11.40
N GLU A 78 -20.78 3.46 -12.28
CA GLU A 78 -21.23 2.07 -12.37
C GLU A 78 -20.50 1.13 -11.39
N VAL A 79 -19.39 1.58 -10.81
CA VAL A 79 -18.56 0.79 -9.89
C VAL A 79 -18.72 1.26 -8.45
N ARG A 80 -18.37 0.38 -7.50
CA ARG A 80 -18.45 0.70 -6.07
C ARG A 80 -17.50 1.84 -5.70
N LYS A 81 -17.99 2.73 -4.82
CA LYS A 81 -17.21 3.84 -4.29
C LYS A 81 -16.05 3.35 -3.42
N LEU A 82 -14.86 3.86 -3.67
CA LEU A 82 -13.66 3.66 -2.85
C LEU A 82 -13.44 4.87 -1.93
N VAL A 83 -12.88 4.64 -0.76
CA VAL A 83 -12.56 5.69 0.22
C VAL A 83 -11.12 5.53 0.71
N PRO A 84 -10.29 6.60 0.70
CA PRO A 84 -8.94 6.53 1.23
C PRO A 84 -8.99 6.60 2.76
N LEU A 85 -8.60 5.51 3.43
CA LEU A 85 -8.48 5.51 4.89
C LEU A 85 -7.24 6.28 5.33
N LYS A 86 -7.33 6.95 6.48
CA LYS A 86 -6.19 7.66 7.07
C LYS A 86 -5.05 6.69 7.41
N THR A 87 -3.84 7.09 7.06
CA THR A 87 -2.59 6.43 7.46
C THR A 87 -1.73 7.40 8.26
N ASN A 88 -0.82 6.87 9.08
CA ASN A 88 0.15 7.71 9.78
C ASN A 88 1.17 8.30 8.79
N GLY A 89 1.56 9.55 9.02
CA GLY A 89 2.52 10.30 8.20
C GLY A 89 3.96 10.22 8.71
N ASP A 90 4.40 9.06 9.18
CA ASP A 90 5.72 8.85 9.80
C ASP A 90 6.80 8.39 8.79
N GLY A 91 6.50 8.48 7.49
CA GLY A 91 7.36 7.98 6.41
C GLY A 91 7.24 6.48 6.13
N ASN A 92 6.36 5.74 6.82
CA ASN A 92 6.00 4.34 6.49
C ASN A 92 4.62 4.21 5.82
N CYS A 93 4.04 5.31 5.33
CA CYS A 93 2.66 5.37 4.87
C CYS A 93 2.31 4.36 3.76
N LEU A 94 3.25 4.03 2.86
CA LEU A 94 3.06 2.98 1.85
C LEU A 94 2.68 1.64 2.50
N LEU A 95 3.46 1.23 3.50
CA LEU A 95 3.27 -0.07 4.15
C LEU A 95 2.13 -0.03 5.17
N HIS A 96 1.85 1.13 5.76
CA HIS A 96 0.61 1.34 6.48
C HIS A 96 -0.61 1.15 5.59
N ALA A 97 -0.64 1.74 4.39
CA ALA A 97 -1.76 1.61 3.46
C ALA A 97 -1.96 0.17 2.99
N VAL A 98 -0.87 -0.52 2.64
CA VAL A 98 -0.90 -1.93 2.22
C VAL A 98 -1.37 -2.85 3.35
N SER A 99 -0.84 -2.68 4.56
CA SER A 99 -1.28 -3.46 5.73
C SER A 99 -2.75 -3.18 6.07
N LEU A 100 -3.18 -1.92 5.95
CA LEU A 100 -4.54 -1.51 6.27
C LEU A 100 -5.57 -2.08 5.27
N SER A 101 -5.23 -2.15 3.98
CA SER A 101 -6.12 -2.69 2.95
C SER A 101 -6.32 -4.21 3.05
N MET A 102 -5.30 -4.95 3.49
CA MET A 102 -5.40 -6.40 3.65
C MET A 102 -5.96 -6.83 5.00
N TRP A 103 -5.54 -6.17 6.09
CA TRP A 103 -5.77 -6.67 7.46
C TRP A 103 -6.41 -5.66 8.41
N GLY A 104 -6.66 -4.43 7.98
CA GLY A 104 -7.33 -3.43 8.81
C GLY A 104 -6.45 -2.88 9.93
N VAL A 105 -5.13 -3.13 9.87
CA VAL A 105 -4.14 -2.62 10.82
C VAL A 105 -3.01 -1.94 10.08
N GLN A 106 -2.42 -0.89 10.67
CA GLN A 106 -1.23 -0.28 10.12
C GLN A 106 0.02 -1.10 10.48
N ASP A 107 1.06 -1.03 9.64
CA ASP A 107 2.39 -1.61 9.88
C ASP A 107 3.18 -0.87 10.99
N ALA A 108 2.60 -0.78 12.19
CA ALA A 108 3.17 -0.04 13.31
C ALA A 108 4.45 -0.69 13.88
N ASP A 109 4.53 -2.03 13.81
CA ASP A 109 5.68 -2.80 14.31
C ASP A 109 6.78 -2.97 13.24
N LEU A 110 6.61 -2.30 12.08
CA LEU A 110 7.51 -2.27 10.94
C LEU A 110 7.81 -3.66 10.35
N VAL A 111 6.86 -4.59 10.43
CA VAL A 111 7.03 -5.97 9.96
C VAL A 111 7.20 -5.97 8.45
N LEU A 112 6.27 -5.35 7.72
CA LEU A 112 6.37 -5.23 6.25
C LEU A 112 7.61 -4.43 5.85
N ARG A 113 7.94 -3.38 6.60
CA ARG A 113 9.11 -2.53 6.30
C ARG A 113 10.42 -3.29 6.40
N LYS A 114 10.57 -4.09 7.45
CA LYS A 114 11.74 -4.95 7.65
C LYS A 114 11.81 -6.04 6.57
N ILE A 115 10.67 -6.64 6.20
CA ILE A 115 10.61 -7.64 5.13
C ILE A 115 11.07 -7.03 3.80
N LEU A 116 10.56 -5.87 3.42
CA LEU A 116 10.95 -5.18 2.19
C LEU A 116 12.45 -4.85 2.19
N PHE A 117 12.95 -4.31 3.31
CA PHE A 117 14.37 -3.99 3.46
C PHE A 117 15.26 -5.23 3.31
N SER A 118 14.95 -6.31 4.04
CA SER A 118 15.72 -7.55 3.93
C SER A 118 15.62 -8.16 2.53
N ALA A 119 14.46 -8.12 1.89
CA ALA A 119 14.32 -8.60 0.51
C ALA A 119 15.20 -7.83 -0.48
N LEU A 120 15.37 -6.51 -0.30
CA LEU A 120 16.24 -5.69 -1.15
C LEU A 120 17.73 -5.81 -0.81
N LYS A 121 18.07 -6.18 0.43
CA LYS A 121 19.45 -6.25 0.92
C LYS A 121 20.06 -7.65 0.81
N GLU A 122 19.27 -8.69 1.08
CA GLU A 122 19.75 -10.07 1.27
C GLU A 122 19.50 -10.96 0.04
N VAL A 123 18.49 -10.64 -0.78
CA VAL A 123 18.13 -11.43 -1.98
C VAL A 123 18.78 -10.81 -3.23
N ASP A 124 19.02 -11.62 -4.27
CA ASP A 124 19.52 -11.12 -5.56
C ASP A 124 18.54 -10.12 -6.19
N THR A 125 19.00 -8.87 -6.32
CA THR A 125 18.20 -7.75 -6.84
C THR A 125 18.55 -7.35 -8.27
N ARG A 126 19.39 -8.10 -9.00
CA ARG A 126 19.82 -7.76 -10.37
C ARG A 126 18.63 -7.47 -11.30
N ASN A 127 17.60 -8.30 -11.24
CA ASN A 127 16.38 -8.12 -12.03
C ASN A 127 15.57 -6.88 -11.62
N PHE A 128 15.48 -6.57 -10.32
CA PHE A 128 14.82 -5.34 -9.85
C PHE A 128 15.59 -4.09 -10.31
N LYS A 129 16.92 -4.11 -10.18
CA LYS A 129 17.79 -3.02 -10.63
C LYS A 129 17.65 -2.78 -12.13
N LEU A 130 17.68 -3.84 -12.94
CA LEU A 130 17.50 -3.74 -14.39
C LEU A 130 16.15 -3.12 -14.75
N ARG A 131 15.06 -3.60 -14.15
CA ARG A 131 13.71 -3.05 -14.41
C ARG A 131 13.60 -1.59 -13.99
N TRP A 132 14.16 -1.23 -12.84
CA TRP A 132 14.20 0.15 -12.36
C TRP A 132 15.01 1.07 -13.28
N GLN A 133 16.18 0.62 -13.76
CA GLN A 133 17.00 1.39 -14.69
C GLN A 133 16.27 1.63 -16.01
N LEU A 134 15.64 0.61 -16.57
CA LEU A 134 14.85 0.74 -17.80
C LEU A 134 13.70 1.74 -17.64
N GLU A 135 12.97 1.69 -16.53
CA GLU A 135 11.88 2.63 -16.26
C GLU A 135 12.38 4.06 -16.05
N THR A 136 13.55 4.21 -15.39
CA THR A 136 14.20 5.51 -15.18
C THR A 136 14.58 6.15 -16.52
N VAL A 137 15.19 5.39 -17.44
CA VAL A 137 15.53 5.90 -18.77
C VAL A 137 14.28 6.34 -19.52
N LYS A 138 13.23 5.51 -19.56
CA LYS A 138 11.96 5.86 -20.23
C LYS A 138 11.34 7.14 -19.67
N SER A 139 11.30 7.26 -18.35
CA SER A 139 10.73 8.43 -17.67
C SER A 139 11.54 9.69 -17.94
N MET A 140 12.88 9.60 -17.92
CA MET A 140 13.76 10.73 -18.25
C MET A 140 13.68 11.14 -19.72
N CYS A 141 13.57 10.19 -20.65
CA CYS A 141 13.33 10.47 -22.06
C CYS A 141 12.03 11.27 -22.26
N MET A 142 10.96 10.89 -21.57
CA MET A 142 9.68 11.60 -21.63
C MET A 142 9.75 13.01 -21.03
N ILE A 143 10.50 13.21 -19.95
CA ILE A 143 10.57 14.50 -19.25
C ILE A 143 11.51 15.48 -19.94
N PHE A 144 12.68 15.02 -20.41
CA PHE A 144 13.74 15.90 -20.91
C PHE A 144 13.89 15.86 -22.43
N GLY A 145 13.13 15.04 -23.15
CA GLY A 145 13.28 14.88 -24.62
C GLY A 145 14.63 14.29 -25.04
N ILE A 146 15.46 13.88 -24.10
CA ILE A 146 16.74 13.22 -24.36
C ILE A 146 16.41 11.77 -24.66
N CYS A 147 16.23 11.44 -25.94
CA CYS A 147 16.12 10.06 -26.38
C CYS A 147 17.48 9.39 -26.20
N VAL A 148 17.74 8.81 -25.02
CA VAL A 148 18.90 7.95 -24.85
C VAL A 148 18.58 6.66 -25.60
N CYS A 149 19.00 6.57 -26.87
CA CYS A 149 19.17 5.29 -27.53
C CYS A 149 20.03 4.43 -26.59
N SER A 150 19.41 3.42 -25.97
CA SER A 150 20.12 2.49 -25.09
C SER A 150 21.28 1.84 -25.85
N PRO A 151 22.53 1.90 -25.34
CA PRO A 151 23.64 1.09 -25.88
C PRO A 151 23.53 -0.40 -25.50
N LEU A 152 22.45 -0.84 -24.83
CA LEU A 152 22.30 -2.21 -24.32
C LEU A 152 21.59 -3.17 -25.31
N LEU A 153 21.64 -2.86 -26.60
CA LEU A 153 21.35 -3.79 -27.68
C LEU A 153 22.59 -3.93 -28.58
N TYR A 154 23.63 -4.57 -28.04
CA TYR A 154 24.63 -5.33 -28.79
C TYR A 154 24.98 -6.57 -27.97
#